data_AF-A0A0K1RVN8-F1
#
_entry.id   AF-A0A0K1RVN8-F1
#
_cell.length_a   1.000
_cell.length_b   1.000
_cell.length_c   1.000
_cell.angle_alpha   90.00
_cell.angle_beta   90.00
_cell.angle_gamma   90.00
#
_symmetry.space_group_name_H-M   'P 1'
#
loop_
_entity.id
_entity.type
_entity.pdbx_description
1 polymer ?
#
loop_
_entity_poly.entity_id
_entity_poly.type
_entity_poly.pdbx_seq_one_letter_code
_entity_poly.pdbx_strand_id
1 'polypeptide(L)'
;MSKFLDNLTYLLNIVLQDIKLRFKLYATNQTPIIIYQMGKVGSSSVMKSLEKKAILPLFSVHFLLKNADNRSFYNPNVYEILELKLGREKQVRSGEFLYNKIIVPKKQVKIISLTREPIGRNVAAFFQNFERETGKKYEQSNFTLQELMDIFINFFPHSTPLDWFDNHFKPFLGIDVYEYPFPKEQGYLRINKDNVDLLILKLETSDSVKEKAITEFLGLKEFKLVRTNVGEDKNYRDMYKEFKQNLKLPLSYVEEMCSSKYFNHFYTEEEIRKVYSRWT
;
A
#
# COMPACT_ATOMS: atom_id res chain seq x y z
N MET A 1 -23.44 28.76 0.30
CA MET A 1 -24.20 27.70 -0.40
C MET A 1 -23.31 26.50 -0.77
N SER A 2 -22.13 26.72 -1.39
CA SER A 2 -21.18 25.64 -1.74
C SER A 2 -20.74 24.79 -0.54
N LYS A 3 -20.29 25.41 0.55
CA LYS A 3 -19.82 24.71 1.76
C LYS A 3 -20.88 23.80 2.39
N PHE A 4 -22.16 24.15 2.30
CA PHE A 4 -23.25 23.31 2.79
C PHE A 4 -23.46 22.08 1.90
N LEU A 5 -23.45 22.27 0.58
CA LEU A 5 -23.53 21.17 -0.39
C LEU A 5 -22.31 20.22 -0.27
N ASP A 6 -21.11 20.76 -0.08
CA ASP A 6 -19.90 19.96 0.13
C ASP A 6 -19.99 19.12 1.40
N ASN A 7 -20.51 19.69 2.49
CA ASN A 7 -20.74 18.97 3.74
C ASN A 7 -21.81 17.87 3.60
N LEU A 8 -22.89 18.13 2.86
CA LEU A 8 -23.93 17.12 2.60
C LEU A 8 -23.40 15.99 1.72
N THR A 9 -22.69 16.32 0.63
CA THR A 9 -22.02 15.35 -0.25
C THR A 9 -21.00 14.53 0.53
N TYR A 10 -20.24 15.18 1.44
CA TYR A 10 -19.31 14.50 2.33
C TYR A 10 -20.03 13.46 3.19
N LEU A 11 -21.05 13.89 3.95
CA LEU A 11 -21.80 13.02 4.86
C LEU A 11 -22.46 11.85 4.11
N LEU A 12 -23.09 12.10 2.97
CA LEU A 12 -23.70 11.08 2.14
C LEU A 12 -22.67 10.01 1.70
N ASN A 13 -21.49 10.45 1.23
CA ASN A 13 -20.43 9.53 0.83
C ASN A 13 -19.94 8.64 1.97
N ILE A 14 -19.85 9.20 3.17
CA ILE A 14 -19.45 8.48 4.37
C ILE A 14 -20.50 7.43 4.77
N VAL A 15 -21.78 7.82 4.82
CA VAL A 15 -22.87 6.88 5.16
C VAL A 15 -22.95 5.74 4.13
N LEU A 16 -22.88 6.06 2.84
CA LEU A 16 -22.87 5.06 1.78
C LEU A 16 -21.67 4.12 1.87
N GLN A 17 -20.51 4.62 2.31
CA GLN A 17 -19.35 3.77 2.52
C GLN A 17 -19.58 2.78 3.67
N ASP A 18 -20.11 3.22 4.80
CA ASP A 18 -20.37 2.35 5.95
C ASP A 18 -21.40 1.26 5.60
N ILE A 19 -22.44 1.60 4.84
CA ILE A 19 -23.40 0.64 4.30
C ILE A 19 -22.70 -0.37 3.38
N LYS A 20 -21.85 0.09 2.47
CA LYS A 20 -21.08 -0.77 1.56
C LYS A 20 -20.15 -1.73 2.32
N LEU A 21 -19.47 -1.26 3.37
CA LEU A 21 -18.58 -2.09 4.19
C LEU A 21 -19.36 -3.19 4.91
N ARG A 22 -20.50 -2.84 5.51
CA ARG A 22 -21.39 -3.81 6.16
C ARG A 22 -21.96 -4.81 5.17
N PHE A 23 -22.46 -4.34 4.03
CA PHE A 23 -22.96 -5.22 2.97
C PHE A 23 -21.87 -6.19 2.52
N LYS A 24 -20.66 -5.70 2.18
CA LYS A 24 -19.55 -6.57 1.77
C LYS A 24 -19.22 -7.63 2.82
N LEU A 25 -19.21 -7.27 4.11
CA LEU A 25 -18.84 -8.19 5.19
C LEU A 25 -19.93 -9.22 5.47
N TYR A 26 -21.21 -8.84 5.38
CA TYR A 26 -22.33 -9.65 5.85
C TYR A 26 -23.19 -10.24 4.71
N ALA A 27 -22.94 -9.88 3.45
CA ALA A 27 -23.66 -10.44 2.30
C ALA A 27 -23.34 -11.92 2.06
N THR A 28 -22.23 -12.43 2.59
CA THR A 28 -21.84 -13.84 2.47
C THR A 28 -21.32 -14.36 3.81
N ASN A 29 -21.42 -15.68 4.02
CA ASN A 29 -20.80 -16.36 5.17
C ASN A 29 -19.35 -16.81 4.89
N GLN A 30 -18.75 -16.30 3.80
CA GLN A 30 -17.39 -16.68 3.40
C GLN A 30 -16.35 -15.98 4.28
N THR A 31 -15.16 -16.59 4.39
CA THR A 31 -14.05 -15.97 5.13
C THR A 31 -13.63 -14.66 4.45
N PRO A 32 -13.60 -13.52 5.16
CA PRO A 32 -13.20 -12.25 4.58
C PRO A 32 -11.74 -12.28 4.13
N ILE A 33 -11.49 -11.66 2.97
CA ILE A 33 -10.15 -11.44 2.41
C ILE A 33 -9.81 -9.95 2.54
N ILE A 34 -8.67 -9.65 3.16
CA ILE A 34 -8.16 -8.28 3.31
C ILE A 34 -6.82 -8.16 2.60
N ILE A 35 -6.73 -7.26 1.63
CA ILE A 35 -5.44 -6.82 1.09
C ILE A 35 -4.90 -5.73 2.01
N TYR A 36 -3.90 -6.07 2.83
CA TYR A 36 -3.35 -5.19 3.85
C TYR A 36 -1.87 -4.91 3.61
N GLN A 37 -1.53 -3.70 3.16
CA GLN A 37 -0.16 -3.33 2.81
C GLN A 37 0.11 -1.82 2.81
N MET A 38 1.39 -1.46 2.91
CA MET A 38 1.86 -0.09 2.65
C MET A 38 1.54 0.34 1.21
N GLY A 39 1.49 1.64 0.93
CA GLY A 39 1.32 2.11 -0.46
C GLY A 39 2.46 1.68 -1.40
N LYS A 40 2.12 1.50 -2.69
CA LYS A 40 3.05 1.32 -3.84
C LYS A 40 3.80 -0.01 -3.96
N VAL A 41 3.25 -1.08 -3.40
CA VAL A 41 3.75 -2.46 -3.55
C VAL A 41 2.97 -3.30 -4.58
N GLY A 42 2.18 -2.67 -5.46
CA GLY A 42 1.45 -3.38 -6.54
C GLY A 42 0.12 -4.03 -6.15
N SER A 43 -0.38 -3.77 -4.94
CA SER A 43 -1.66 -4.30 -4.44
C SER A 43 -2.89 -4.03 -5.31
N SER A 44 -2.93 -2.91 -6.03
CA SER A 44 -4.08 -2.57 -6.87
C SER A 44 -4.31 -3.59 -7.98
N SER A 45 -3.24 -4.19 -8.52
CA SER A 45 -3.33 -5.26 -9.51
C SER A 45 -3.98 -6.51 -8.90
N VAL A 46 -3.57 -6.89 -7.69
CA VAL A 46 -4.18 -8.01 -6.96
C VAL A 46 -5.65 -7.72 -6.66
N MET A 47 -5.96 -6.54 -6.11
CA MET A 47 -7.33 -6.13 -5.79
C MET A 47 -8.25 -6.22 -7.01
N LYS A 48 -7.90 -5.54 -8.10
CA LYS A 48 -8.74 -5.50 -9.31
C LYS A 48 -8.88 -6.88 -9.96
N SER A 49 -7.86 -7.74 -9.84
CA SER A 49 -7.93 -9.11 -10.35
C SER A 49 -8.89 -9.97 -9.54
N LEU A 50 -8.93 -9.81 -8.21
CA LEU A 50 -9.89 -10.50 -7.35
C LEU A 50 -11.32 -9.95 -7.51
N GLU A 51 -11.48 -8.64 -7.67
CA GLU A 51 -12.78 -8.00 -7.95
C GLU A 51 -13.42 -8.53 -9.24
N LYS A 52 -12.62 -8.73 -10.30
CA LYS A 52 -13.10 -9.33 -11.57
C LYS A 52 -13.67 -10.74 -11.41
N LYS A 53 -13.26 -11.47 -10.36
CA LYS A 53 -13.79 -12.80 -10.03
C LYS A 53 -14.99 -12.75 -9.08
N ALA A 54 -15.51 -11.56 -8.77
CA ALA A 54 -16.61 -11.32 -7.83
C ALA A 54 -16.37 -11.95 -6.44
N ILE A 55 -15.12 -12.00 -5.98
CA ILE A 55 -14.77 -12.56 -4.68
C ILE A 55 -15.28 -11.63 -3.57
N LEU A 56 -16.09 -12.18 -2.66
CA LEU A 56 -16.65 -11.49 -1.50
C LEU A 56 -16.60 -12.40 -0.26
N PRO A 57 -16.26 -11.87 0.94
CA PRO A 57 -15.93 -10.48 1.25
C PRO A 57 -14.50 -10.13 0.82
N LEU A 58 -14.32 -9.00 0.12
CA LEU A 58 -13.00 -8.49 -0.29
C LEU A 58 -12.84 -7.02 0.09
N PHE A 59 -11.75 -6.74 0.81
CA PHE A 59 -11.38 -5.41 1.28
C PHE A 59 -9.92 -5.09 0.94
N SER A 60 -9.62 -3.79 0.85
CA SER A 60 -8.25 -3.31 0.67
C SER A 60 -8.04 -2.07 1.53
N VAL A 61 -7.03 -2.11 2.40
CA VAL A 61 -6.69 -1.01 3.31
C VAL A 61 -5.17 -0.85 3.41
N HIS A 62 -4.73 0.39 3.64
CA HIS A 62 -3.33 0.68 3.92
C HIS A 62 -2.98 0.66 5.41
N PHE A 63 -3.98 0.85 6.26
CA PHE A 63 -3.83 0.94 7.71
C PHE A 63 -5.06 0.32 8.37
N LEU A 64 -4.84 -0.48 9.43
CA LEU A 64 -5.84 -0.74 10.45
C LEU A 64 -5.73 0.35 11.52
N LEU A 65 -6.84 0.69 12.16
CA LEU A 65 -6.90 1.75 13.15
C LEU A 65 -7.78 1.31 14.32
N LYS A 66 -7.35 1.59 15.55
CA LYS A 66 -8.14 1.28 16.75
C LYS A 66 -9.38 2.16 16.82
N ASN A 67 -9.17 3.45 16.61
CA ASN A 67 -10.19 4.50 16.55
C ASN A 67 -9.96 5.36 15.30
N ALA A 68 -11.00 5.97 14.77
CA ALA A 68 -10.91 6.95 13.68
C ALA A 68 -10.26 8.30 14.08
N ASP A 69 -9.71 8.44 15.29
CA ASP A 69 -9.04 9.68 15.70
C ASP A 69 -7.74 9.86 14.91
N ASN A 70 -7.82 10.76 13.93
CA ASN A 70 -6.96 10.85 12.75
C ASN A 70 -5.87 11.93 12.91
N ARG A 71 -5.63 12.43 14.13
CA ARG A 71 -4.80 13.62 14.38
C ARG A 71 -3.35 13.45 13.91
N SER A 72 -2.75 12.26 14.04
CA SER A 72 -1.38 11.99 13.57
C SER A 72 -1.24 11.97 12.04
N PHE A 73 -2.36 11.84 11.34
CA PHE A 73 -2.43 11.81 9.89
C PHE A 73 -2.77 13.21 9.34
N TYR A 74 -3.15 14.18 10.17
CA TYR A 74 -3.68 15.47 9.76
C TYR A 74 -2.60 16.46 9.27
N ASN A 75 -2.51 16.72 7.95
CA ASN A 75 -1.85 17.93 7.42
C ASN A 75 -2.91 18.99 7.05
N PRO A 76 -3.14 20.03 7.88
CA PRO A 76 -4.18 21.05 7.69
C PRO A 76 -4.22 21.65 6.27
N ASN A 77 -3.08 21.76 5.60
CA ASN A 77 -2.94 22.43 4.30
C ASN A 77 -3.48 21.60 3.12
N VAL A 78 -3.71 20.29 3.28
CA VAL A 78 -4.26 19.40 2.23
C VAL A 78 -5.80 19.35 2.25
N TYR A 79 -6.44 19.89 3.29
CA TYR A 79 -7.84 19.62 3.63
C TYR A 79 -8.89 20.53 2.98
N GLU A 80 -8.50 21.45 2.11
CA GLU A 80 -9.48 22.27 1.38
C GLU A 80 -10.11 21.54 0.19
N ILE A 81 -9.49 20.45 -0.29
CA ILE A 81 -9.99 19.68 -1.44
C ILE A 81 -10.85 18.51 -0.94
N LEU A 82 -12.16 18.59 -1.21
CA LEU A 82 -13.16 17.60 -0.77
C LEU A 82 -12.83 16.16 -1.18
N GLU A 83 -12.29 15.95 -2.39
CA GLU A 83 -11.97 14.62 -2.91
C GLU A 83 -10.83 13.94 -2.12
N LEU A 84 -9.75 14.67 -1.85
CA LEU A 84 -8.62 14.17 -1.05
C LEU A 84 -9.07 13.86 0.38
N LYS A 85 -9.90 14.75 0.95
CA LYS A 85 -10.53 14.53 2.26
C LYS A 85 -11.37 13.25 2.28
N LEU A 86 -12.23 13.05 1.28
CA LEU A 86 -13.08 11.86 1.16
C LEU A 86 -12.28 10.56 0.97
N GLY A 87 -11.27 10.56 0.09
CA GLY A 87 -10.44 9.39 -0.16
C GLY A 87 -9.70 8.92 1.09
N ARG A 88 -9.16 9.86 1.87
CA ARG A 88 -8.48 9.57 3.13
C ARG A 88 -9.45 9.07 4.19
N GLU A 89 -10.57 9.76 4.37
CA GLU A 89 -11.58 9.38 5.34
C GLU A 89 -12.11 7.97 5.04
N LYS A 90 -12.23 7.62 3.76
CA LYS A 90 -12.59 6.27 3.33
C LYS A 90 -11.59 5.22 3.81
N GLN A 91 -10.28 5.46 3.65
CA GLN A 91 -9.25 4.54 4.15
C GLN A 91 -9.32 4.37 5.68
N VAL A 92 -9.48 5.48 6.41
CA VAL A 92 -9.51 5.50 7.87
C VAL A 92 -10.72 4.74 8.42
N ARG A 93 -11.92 5.05 7.92
CA ARG A 93 -13.14 4.34 8.31
C ARG A 93 -13.10 2.86 7.94
N SER A 94 -12.54 2.51 6.78
CA SER A 94 -12.40 1.10 6.39
C SER A 94 -11.44 0.36 7.33
N GLY A 95 -10.30 0.98 7.68
CA GLY A 95 -9.33 0.42 8.62
C GLY A 95 -9.92 0.19 10.01
N GLU A 96 -10.63 1.18 10.54
CA GLU A 96 -11.34 1.07 11.83
C GLU A 96 -12.45 0.02 11.79
N PHE A 97 -13.26 0.02 10.73
CA PHE A 97 -14.33 -0.96 10.57
C PHE A 97 -13.79 -2.40 10.57
N LEU A 98 -12.77 -2.68 9.78
CA LEU A 98 -12.17 -4.01 9.70
C LEU A 98 -11.50 -4.40 11.01
N TYR A 99 -10.80 -3.47 11.65
CA TYR A 99 -10.21 -3.71 12.97
C TYR A 99 -11.29 -4.13 13.99
N ASN A 100 -12.36 -3.33 14.11
CA ASN A 100 -13.40 -3.56 15.11
C ASN A 100 -14.34 -4.74 14.78
N LYS A 101 -14.53 -5.09 13.50
CA LYS A 101 -15.48 -6.14 13.08
C LYS A 101 -14.85 -7.48 12.73
N ILE A 102 -13.55 -7.52 12.49
CA ILE A 102 -12.82 -8.73 12.09
C ILE A 102 -11.67 -9.01 13.05
N ILE A 103 -10.77 -8.04 13.27
CA ILE A 103 -9.53 -8.25 14.02
C ILE A 103 -9.78 -8.40 15.53
N VAL A 104 -10.43 -7.42 16.16
CA VAL A 104 -10.74 -7.44 17.60
C VAL A 104 -11.58 -8.67 18.00
N PRO A 105 -12.64 -9.04 17.26
CA PRO A 105 -13.43 -10.23 17.59
C PRO A 105 -12.75 -11.55 17.22
N LYS A 106 -11.51 -11.51 16.70
CA LYS A 106 -10.74 -12.68 16.23
C LYS A 106 -11.50 -13.56 15.23
N LYS A 107 -12.21 -12.93 14.28
CA LYS A 107 -12.86 -13.69 13.20
C LYS A 107 -11.81 -14.31 12.28
N GLN A 108 -12.10 -15.50 11.76
CA GLN A 108 -11.26 -16.10 10.73
C GLN A 108 -11.11 -15.11 9.57
N VAL A 109 -9.88 -14.86 9.13
CA VAL A 109 -9.58 -13.91 8.06
C VAL A 109 -8.40 -14.40 7.23
N LYS A 110 -8.49 -14.15 5.92
CA LYS A 110 -7.36 -14.28 5.00
C LYS A 110 -6.79 -12.91 4.69
N ILE A 111 -5.49 -12.74 4.82
CA ILE A 111 -4.80 -11.47 4.57
C ILE A 111 -3.79 -11.67 3.45
N ILE A 112 -3.78 -10.78 2.47
CA ILE A 112 -2.74 -10.69 1.44
C ILE A 112 -1.98 -9.39 1.66
N SER A 113 -0.69 -9.48 1.96
CA SER A 113 0.23 -8.35 2.03
C SER A 113 1.25 -8.43 0.90
N LEU A 114 1.89 -7.31 0.58
CA LEU A 114 2.91 -7.24 -0.45
C LEU A 114 4.10 -6.41 0.00
N THR A 115 5.28 -6.79 -0.47
CA THR A 115 6.55 -6.07 -0.30
C THR A 115 7.06 -5.54 -1.63
N ARG A 116 7.92 -4.54 -1.57
CA ARG A 116 8.63 -3.94 -2.71
C ARG A 116 9.98 -3.42 -2.25
N GLU A 117 10.99 -3.41 -3.12
CA GLU A 117 12.29 -2.82 -2.76
C GLU A 117 12.10 -1.35 -2.33
N PRO A 118 12.80 -0.90 -1.26
CA PRO A 118 12.43 0.31 -0.55
C PRO A 118 12.59 1.59 -1.38
N ILE A 119 13.62 1.66 -2.22
CA ILE A 119 13.97 2.89 -2.95
C ILE A 119 12.95 3.17 -4.06
N GLY A 120 12.71 2.23 -4.96
CA GLY A 120 11.73 2.42 -6.04
C GLY A 120 10.29 2.37 -5.54
N ARG A 121 10.01 1.78 -4.37
CA ARG A 121 8.74 2.04 -3.66
C ARG A 121 8.61 3.52 -3.34
N ASN A 122 9.63 4.14 -2.74
CA ASN A 122 9.62 5.54 -2.35
C ASN A 122 9.48 6.46 -3.56
N VAL A 123 10.26 6.23 -4.62
CA VAL A 123 10.14 6.99 -5.88
C VAL A 123 8.72 6.87 -6.46
N ALA A 124 8.14 5.67 -6.48
CA ALA A 124 6.77 5.48 -6.95
C ALA A 124 5.71 6.11 -6.03
N ALA A 125 6.00 6.27 -4.73
CA ALA A 125 5.12 6.88 -3.74
C ALA A 125 5.17 8.40 -3.79
N PHE A 126 6.34 8.98 -4.04
CA PHE A 126 6.50 10.41 -4.27
C PHE A 126 5.60 10.89 -5.42
N PHE A 127 5.73 10.30 -6.61
CA PHE A 127 4.90 10.65 -7.76
C PHE A 127 3.42 10.29 -7.60
N GLN A 128 3.09 9.23 -6.85
CA GLN A 128 1.68 8.92 -6.56
C GLN A 128 1.01 10.01 -5.72
N ASN A 129 1.78 10.64 -4.84
CA ASN A 129 1.31 11.64 -3.91
C ASN A 129 1.84 13.03 -4.26
N PHE A 130 2.14 13.29 -5.53
CA PHE A 130 2.83 14.49 -6.00
C PHE A 130 2.24 15.78 -5.42
N GLU A 131 0.91 15.95 -5.47
CA GLU A 131 0.23 17.11 -4.90
C GLU A 131 0.42 17.25 -3.38
N ARG A 132 0.46 16.13 -2.65
CA ARG A 132 0.74 16.13 -1.21
C ARG A 132 2.19 16.53 -0.93
N GLU A 133 3.14 16.02 -1.72
CA GLU A 133 4.57 16.25 -1.48
C GLU A 133 5.05 17.63 -1.96
N THR A 134 4.39 18.19 -2.99
CA THR A 134 4.83 19.44 -3.63
C THR A 134 3.88 20.62 -3.39
N GLY A 135 2.68 20.36 -2.86
CA GLY A 135 1.61 21.35 -2.71
C GLY A 135 0.93 21.76 -4.01
N LYS A 136 1.30 21.19 -5.17
CA LYS A 136 0.71 21.51 -6.48
C LYS A 136 0.28 20.26 -7.22
N LYS A 137 -0.85 20.34 -7.95
CA LYS A 137 -1.20 19.33 -8.95
C LYS A 137 -0.12 19.27 -10.03
N TYR A 138 0.16 18.07 -10.52
CA TYR A 138 1.23 17.86 -11.50
C TYR A 138 1.02 18.72 -12.75
N GLU A 139 -0.21 18.77 -13.27
CA GLU A 139 -0.59 19.53 -14.47
C GLU A 139 -0.47 21.06 -14.31
N GLN A 140 -0.42 21.53 -13.07
CA GLN A 140 -0.32 22.95 -12.72
C GLN A 140 1.08 23.30 -12.21
N SER A 141 1.97 22.31 -12.17
CA SER A 141 3.30 22.47 -11.63
C SER A 141 4.30 22.86 -12.71
N ASN A 142 5.27 23.67 -12.32
CA ASN A 142 6.39 24.11 -13.14
C ASN A 142 7.73 23.70 -12.51
N PHE A 143 7.72 22.65 -11.68
CA PHE A 143 8.93 22.15 -11.04
C PHE A 143 9.89 21.61 -12.08
N THR A 144 11.14 22.03 -11.96
CA THR A 144 12.26 21.42 -12.64
C THR A 144 12.56 20.04 -12.06
N LEU A 145 13.26 19.22 -12.84
CA LEU A 145 13.74 17.92 -12.41
C LEU A 145 14.56 17.99 -11.11
N GLN A 146 15.46 18.98 -11.00
CA GLN A 146 16.31 19.18 -9.83
C GLN A 146 15.49 19.54 -8.58
N GLU A 147 14.51 20.43 -8.70
CA GLU A 147 13.62 20.77 -7.57
C GLU A 147 12.86 19.55 -7.06
N LEU A 148 12.38 18.68 -7.97
CA LEU A 148 11.72 17.45 -7.55
C LEU A 148 12.68 16.49 -6.82
N MET A 149 13.95 16.42 -7.25
CA MET A 149 14.96 15.61 -6.57
C MET A 149 15.26 16.15 -5.19
N ASP A 150 15.41 17.47 -5.07
CA ASP A 150 15.64 18.13 -3.79
C ASP A 150 14.45 17.93 -2.84
N ILE A 151 13.22 18.02 -3.35
CA ILE A 151 12.03 17.74 -2.53
C ILE A 151 12.01 16.28 -2.10
N PHE A 152 12.29 15.35 -3.01
CA PHE A 152 12.34 13.94 -2.69
C PHE A 152 13.36 13.67 -1.60
N ILE A 153 14.61 14.10 -1.74
CA ILE A 153 15.70 13.79 -0.81
C ILE A 153 15.49 14.44 0.56
N ASN A 154 15.02 15.69 0.61
CA ASN A 154 15.03 16.48 1.83
C ASN A 154 13.71 16.45 2.61
N PHE A 155 12.57 16.18 1.94
CA PHE A 155 11.25 16.32 2.56
C PHE A 155 10.37 15.07 2.48
N PHE A 156 10.67 14.11 1.59
CA PHE A 156 9.83 12.92 1.47
C PHE A 156 10.03 11.95 2.67
N PRO A 157 8.97 11.40 3.27
CA PRO A 157 9.08 10.45 4.38
C PRO A 157 9.57 9.07 3.92
N HIS A 158 10.89 8.91 3.90
CA HIS A 158 11.56 7.73 3.35
C HIS A 158 11.47 6.45 4.19
N SER A 159 11.21 6.55 5.50
CA SER A 159 11.25 5.38 6.40
C SER A 159 10.03 4.46 6.27
N THR A 160 8.98 4.89 5.56
CA THR A 160 7.73 4.11 5.43
C THR A 160 7.94 2.62 5.11
N PRO A 161 8.68 2.21 4.05
CA PRO A 161 8.91 0.78 3.78
C PRO A 161 9.67 0.06 4.89
N LEU A 162 10.52 0.76 5.64
CA LEU A 162 11.35 0.17 6.69
C LEU A 162 10.51 -0.16 7.94
N ASP A 163 9.61 0.76 8.30
CA ASP A 163 8.92 0.70 9.59
C ASP A 163 7.47 0.20 9.49
N TRP A 164 6.89 0.10 8.29
CA TRP A 164 5.45 -0.15 8.16
C TRP A 164 5.01 -1.47 8.80
N PHE A 165 5.79 -2.54 8.66
CA PHE A 165 5.46 -3.81 9.32
C PHE A 165 5.52 -3.70 10.85
N ASP A 166 6.49 -2.97 11.40
CA ASP A 166 6.62 -2.79 12.84
C ASP A 166 5.55 -1.86 13.43
N ASN A 167 5.18 -0.79 12.70
CA ASN A 167 4.29 0.26 13.20
C ASN A 167 2.82 0.03 12.87
N HIS A 168 2.52 -0.66 11.76
CA HIS A 168 1.16 -0.83 11.27
C HIS A 168 0.74 -2.28 11.15
N PHE A 169 1.65 -3.23 11.01
CA PHE A 169 1.26 -4.64 10.87
C PHE A 169 1.26 -5.38 12.21
N LYS A 170 2.41 -5.43 12.87
CA LYS A 170 2.63 -6.13 14.14
C LYS A 170 1.68 -5.67 15.25
N PRO A 171 1.45 -4.36 15.50
CA PRO A 171 0.61 -3.93 16.64
C PRO A 171 -0.88 -4.24 16.46
N PHE A 172 -1.31 -4.53 15.24
CA PHE A 172 -2.71 -4.77 14.91
C PHE A 172 -3.03 -6.25 14.74
N LEU A 173 -2.09 -7.03 14.20
CA LEU A 173 -2.29 -8.46 13.95
C LEU A 173 -1.59 -9.36 14.96
N GLY A 174 -0.67 -8.82 15.77
CA GLY A 174 0.17 -9.63 16.66
C GLY A 174 1.14 -10.56 15.92
N ILE A 175 1.39 -10.30 14.62
CA ILE A 175 2.31 -11.05 13.77
C ILE A 175 3.54 -10.18 13.53
N ASP A 176 4.68 -10.57 14.09
CA ASP A 176 5.96 -10.04 13.66
C ASP A 176 6.43 -10.83 12.44
N VAL A 177 6.37 -10.22 11.26
CA VAL A 177 6.76 -10.88 10.01
C VAL A 177 8.24 -11.28 10.00
N TYR A 178 9.08 -10.56 10.75
CA TYR A 178 10.52 -10.78 10.77
C TYR A 178 10.94 -12.05 11.54
N GLU A 179 10.05 -12.61 12.37
CA GLU A 179 10.25 -13.88 13.07
C GLU A 179 10.07 -15.10 12.16
N TYR A 180 9.51 -14.93 10.96
CA TYR A 180 9.23 -16.01 10.01
C TYR A 180 10.21 -15.94 8.83
N PRO A 181 11.09 -16.94 8.62
CA PRO A 181 12.03 -16.92 7.50
C PRO A 181 11.31 -16.76 6.16
N PHE A 182 11.62 -15.69 5.43
CA PHE A 182 11.03 -15.44 4.12
C PHE A 182 11.80 -16.20 3.03
N PRO A 183 11.15 -17.07 2.22
CA PRO A 183 11.78 -17.75 1.09
C PRO A 183 12.08 -16.77 -0.05
N LYS A 184 13.19 -16.03 0.05
CA LYS A 184 13.54 -14.89 -0.83
C LYS A 184 13.51 -15.21 -2.33
N GLU A 185 14.02 -16.38 -2.73
CA GLU A 185 14.03 -16.84 -4.13
C GLU A 185 12.63 -17.22 -4.64
N GLN A 186 11.83 -17.86 -3.79
CA GLN A 186 10.44 -18.18 -4.10
C GLN A 186 9.56 -16.93 -4.11
N GLY A 187 9.90 -15.94 -3.30
CA GLY A 187 9.30 -14.61 -3.36
C GLY A 187 7.91 -14.50 -2.74
N TYR A 188 7.49 -15.48 -1.95
CA TYR A 188 6.30 -15.40 -1.10
C TYR A 188 6.42 -16.27 0.16
N LEU A 189 5.63 -15.92 1.17
CA LEU A 189 5.55 -16.64 2.44
C LEU A 189 4.08 -16.73 2.88
N ARG A 190 3.67 -17.89 3.42
CA ARG A 190 2.39 -18.07 4.09
C ARG A 190 2.61 -18.28 5.59
N ILE A 191 1.89 -17.51 6.41
CA ILE A 191 1.89 -17.60 7.87
C ILE A 191 0.48 -17.91 8.32
N ASN A 192 0.30 -18.93 9.16
CA ASN A 192 -0.96 -19.19 9.85
C ASN A 192 -0.73 -18.96 11.34
N LYS A 193 -1.44 -17.99 11.92
CA LYS A 193 -1.37 -17.66 13.35
C LYS A 193 -2.76 -17.31 13.86
N ASP A 194 -3.23 -18.07 14.85
CA ASP A 194 -4.56 -17.91 15.44
C ASP A 194 -5.67 -17.89 14.36
N ASN A 195 -6.46 -16.82 14.30
CA ASN A 195 -7.54 -16.62 13.35
C ASN A 195 -7.09 -15.98 12.02
N VAL A 196 -5.78 -15.79 11.81
CA VAL A 196 -5.22 -15.10 10.64
C VAL A 196 -4.44 -16.08 9.77
N ASP A 197 -4.85 -16.20 8.51
CA ASP A 197 -4.10 -16.85 7.43
C ASP A 197 -3.53 -15.74 6.54
N LEU A 198 -2.20 -15.58 6.52
CA LEU A 198 -1.50 -14.47 5.89
C LEU A 198 -0.65 -14.98 4.73
N LEU A 199 -0.80 -14.35 3.56
CA LEU A 199 0.10 -14.48 2.42
C LEU A 199 0.86 -13.17 2.22
N ILE A 200 2.19 -13.21 2.21
CA ILE A 200 3.06 -12.09 1.86
C ILE A 200 3.69 -12.36 0.50
N LEU A 201 3.55 -11.42 -0.43
CA LEU A 201 4.09 -11.51 -1.80
C LEU A 201 5.14 -10.43 -2.05
N LYS A 202 6.29 -10.79 -2.60
CA LYS A 202 7.28 -9.83 -3.11
C LYS A 202 6.84 -9.32 -4.49
N LEU A 203 6.82 -8.00 -4.70
CA LEU A 203 6.33 -7.41 -5.96
C LEU A 203 7.13 -7.89 -7.17
N GLU A 204 8.45 -7.93 -7.02
CA GLU A 204 9.45 -8.25 -8.04
C GLU A 204 9.40 -9.73 -8.46
N THR A 205 8.77 -10.60 -7.67
CA THR A 205 8.47 -11.99 -8.03
C THR A 205 7.67 -12.06 -9.33
N SER A 206 7.87 -13.09 -10.15
CA SER A 206 7.15 -13.22 -11.41
C SER A 206 5.62 -13.32 -11.22
N ASP A 207 4.85 -12.88 -12.22
CA ASP A 207 3.39 -12.91 -12.13
C ASP A 207 2.86 -14.34 -12.04
N SER A 208 3.48 -15.32 -12.72
CA SER A 208 3.08 -16.73 -12.64
C SER A 208 3.22 -17.31 -11.23
N VAL A 209 4.28 -16.93 -10.50
CA VAL A 209 4.48 -17.36 -9.11
C VAL A 209 3.45 -16.69 -8.19
N LYS A 210 3.22 -15.38 -8.34
CA LYS A 210 2.17 -14.67 -7.57
C LYS A 210 0.79 -15.25 -7.85
N GLU A 211 0.48 -15.56 -9.11
CA GLU A 211 -0.79 -16.18 -9.52
C GLU A 211 -1.00 -17.54 -8.86
N LYS A 212 0.02 -18.40 -8.89
CA LYS A 212 -0.01 -19.72 -8.24
C LYS A 212 -0.21 -19.58 -6.73
N ALA A 213 0.56 -18.73 -6.07
CA ALA A 213 0.48 -18.51 -4.63
C ALA A 213 -0.92 -18.02 -4.21
N ILE A 214 -1.51 -17.06 -4.93
CA ILE A 214 -2.87 -16.57 -4.65
C ILE A 214 -3.93 -17.64 -4.92
N THR A 215 -3.79 -18.40 -6.02
CA THR A 215 -4.70 -19.50 -6.38
C THR A 215 -4.76 -20.53 -5.25
N GLU A 216 -3.61 -21.01 -4.80
CA GLU A 216 -3.49 -21.99 -3.71
C GLU A 216 -3.98 -21.43 -2.37
N PHE A 217 -3.58 -20.21 -2.04
CA PHE A 217 -3.94 -19.56 -0.79
C PHE A 217 -5.44 -19.33 -0.63
N LEU A 218 -6.13 -18.95 -1.71
CA LEU A 218 -7.56 -18.69 -1.72
C LEU A 218 -8.41 -19.90 -2.12
N GLY A 219 -7.79 -21.03 -2.50
CA GLY A 219 -8.51 -22.22 -2.97
C GLY A 219 -9.28 -21.97 -4.27
N LEU A 220 -8.75 -21.15 -5.16
CA LEU A 220 -9.38 -20.83 -6.44
C LEU A 220 -9.07 -21.90 -7.48
N LYS A 221 -9.97 -22.10 -8.45
CA LYS A 221 -9.69 -22.93 -9.64
C LYS A 221 -8.59 -22.31 -10.50
N GLU A 222 -8.62 -21.00 -10.66
CA GLU A 222 -7.66 -20.22 -11.44
C GLU A 222 -7.67 -18.76 -10.96
N PHE A 223 -6.50 -18.12 -10.94
CA PHE A 223 -6.36 -16.68 -10.76
C PHE A 223 -5.35 -16.13 -11.77
N LYS A 224 -5.70 -15.01 -12.41
CA LYS A 224 -4.83 -14.27 -13.34
C LYS A 224 -4.65 -12.84 -12.89
N LEU A 225 -3.39 -12.41 -12.81
CA LEU A 225 -3.03 -11.08 -12.36
C LEU A 225 -3.11 -10.11 -13.54
N VAL A 226 -4.02 -9.15 -13.44
CA VAL A 226 -4.12 -8.03 -14.37
C VAL A 226 -3.29 -6.87 -13.82
N ARG A 227 -2.19 -6.54 -14.50
CA ARG A 227 -1.37 -5.38 -14.15
C ARG A 227 -2.18 -4.10 -14.31
N THR A 228 -2.17 -3.27 -13.26
CA THR A 228 -2.81 -1.96 -13.25
C THR A 228 -1.96 -0.96 -12.47
N ASN A 229 -2.22 0.34 -12.65
CA ASN A 229 -1.51 1.42 -11.94
C ASN A 229 0.01 1.44 -12.19
N VAL A 230 0.43 1.12 -13.41
CA VAL A 230 1.82 1.30 -13.83
C VAL A 230 2.08 2.81 -13.90
N GLY A 231 3.11 3.29 -13.19
CA GLY A 231 3.43 4.72 -13.17
C GLY A 231 3.70 5.29 -14.56
N GLU A 232 4.09 4.43 -15.49
CA GLU A 232 4.32 4.75 -16.88
C GLU A 232 3.04 4.98 -17.70
N ASP A 233 1.85 4.70 -17.16
CA ASP A 233 0.57 4.92 -17.86
C ASP A 233 -0.11 6.22 -17.40
N LYS A 234 0.61 7.08 -16.67
CA LYS A 234 0.06 8.29 -16.04
C LYS A 234 0.52 9.57 -16.70
N ASN A 235 -0.22 10.66 -16.44
CA ASN A 235 0.09 12.02 -16.88
C ASN A 235 1.53 12.48 -16.59
N TYR A 236 2.16 11.96 -15.54
CA TYR A 236 3.55 12.25 -15.17
C TYR A 236 4.59 11.24 -15.70
N ARG A 237 4.24 10.41 -16.68
CA ARG A 237 5.11 9.32 -17.19
C ARG A 237 6.52 9.80 -17.51
N ASP A 238 6.65 10.86 -18.29
CA ASP A 238 7.94 11.25 -18.86
C ASP A 238 8.84 11.83 -17.77
N MET A 239 8.30 12.73 -16.93
CA MET A 239 9.00 13.22 -15.73
C MET A 239 9.38 12.10 -14.77
N TYR A 240 8.51 11.11 -14.56
CA TYR A 240 8.83 9.95 -13.70
C TYR A 240 9.98 9.11 -14.26
N LYS A 241 10.03 8.92 -15.58
CA LYS A 241 11.13 8.20 -16.25
C LYS A 241 12.44 8.98 -16.14
N GLU A 242 12.40 10.27 -16.45
CA GLU A 242 13.56 11.16 -16.39
C GLU A 242 14.10 11.27 -14.95
N PHE A 243 13.21 11.41 -13.97
CA PHE A 243 13.55 11.39 -12.55
C PHE A 243 14.28 10.11 -12.17
N LYS A 244 13.74 8.94 -12.53
CA LYS A 244 14.39 7.66 -12.22
C LYS A 244 15.76 7.48 -12.89
N GLN A 245 15.97 8.07 -14.06
CA GLN A 245 17.24 7.95 -14.79
C GLN A 245 18.31 8.88 -14.25
N ASN A 246 17.91 10.04 -13.73
CA ASN A 246 18.84 11.11 -13.33
C ASN A 246 18.94 11.29 -11.81
N LEU A 247 18.12 10.60 -11.01
CA LEU A 247 18.10 10.75 -9.56
C LEU A 247 19.42 10.26 -8.96
N LYS A 248 20.18 11.22 -8.41
CA LYS A 248 21.40 10.95 -7.65
C LYS A 248 21.05 10.95 -6.17
N LEU A 249 21.13 9.78 -5.54
CA LEU A 249 20.82 9.64 -4.13
C LEU A 249 22.09 9.80 -3.29
N PRO A 250 22.02 10.44 -2.11
CA PRO A 250 23.12 10.42 -1.16
C PRO A 250 23.51 8.97 -0.83
N LEU A 251 24.81 8.69 -0.76
CA LEU A 251 25.29 7.35 -0.44
C LEU A 251 24.70 6.82 0.87
N SER A 252 24.65 7.68 1.89
CA SER A 252 24.05 7.37 3.19
C SER A 252 22.58 6.92 3.09
N TYR A 253 21.80 7.50 2.17
CA TYR A 253 20.41 7.10 1.94
C TYR A 253 20.34 5.70 1.32
N VAL A 254 21.17 5.41 0.32
CA VAL A 254 21.17 4.11 -0.34
C VAL A 254 21.64 3.02 0.63
N GLU A 255 22.67 3.32 1.44
CA GLU A 255 23.17 2.45 2.50
C GLU A 255 22.11 2.16 3.55
N GLU A 256 21.39 3.17 4.06
CA GLU A 256 20.29 3.00 5.02
C GLU A 256 19.21 2.05 4.46
N MET A 257 18.77 2.28 3.23
CA MET A 257 17.72 1.48 2.59
C MET A 257 18.18 0.03 2.36
N CYS A 258 19.41 -0.16 1.86
CA CYS A 258 20.00 -1.47 1.53
C CYS A 258 20.43 -2.29 2.75
N SER A 259 20.80 -1.64 3.86
CA SER A 259 21.15 -2.30 5.11
C SER A 259 19.96 -2.51 6.06
N SER A 260 18.79 -1.98 5.73
CA SER A 260 17.60 -2.07 6.58
C SER A 260 17.17 -3.52 6.90
N LYS A 261 16.58 -3.70 8.10
CA LYS A 261 15.95 -4.97 8.51
C LYS A 261 14.92 -5.43 7.49
N TYR A 262 14.13 -4.49 6.97
CA TYR A 262 13.11 -4.75 5.95
C TYR A 262 13.70 -5.37 4.69
N PHE A 263 14.69 -4.72 4.07
CA PHE A 263 15.19 -5.16 2.77
C PHE A 263 15.96 -6.48 2.91
N ASN A 264 16.78 -6.61 3.97
CA ASN A 264 17.49 -7.84 4.30
C ASN A 264 16.57 -9.03 4.59
N HIS A 265 15.38 -8.81 5.12
CA HIS A 265 14.46 -9.91 5.41
C HIS A 265 13.79 -10.46 4.14
N PHE A 266 13.31 -9.58 3.25
CA PHE A 266 12.50 -9.99 2.10
C PHE A 266 13.29 -10.27 0.81
N TYR A 267 14.56 -9.85 0.72
CA TYR A 267 15.33 -9.87 -0.53
C TYR A 267 16.69 -10.56 -0.38
N THR A 268 17.16 -11.13 -1.48
CA THR A 268 18.46 -11.78 -1.55
C THR A 268 19.59 -10.75 -1.59
N GLU A 269 20.80 -11.14 -1.21
CA GLU A 269 21.97 -10.27 -1.31
C GLU A 269 22.24 -9.82 -2.76
N GLU A 270 21.91 -10.65 -3.74
CA GLU A 270 22.04 -10.30 -5.16
C GLU A 270 21.02 -9.21 -5.54
N GLU A 271 19.78 -9.33 -5.09
CA GLU A 271 18.74 -8.32 -5.32
C GLU A 271 19.09 -6.99 -4.64
N ILE A 272 19.59 -7.04 -3.41
CA ILE A 272 20.03 -5.86 -2.66
C ILE A 272 21.20 -5.19 -3.40
N ARG A 273 22.21 -5.95 -3.83
CA ARG A 273 23.34 -5.43 -4.63
C ARG A 273 22.88 -4.79 -5.93
N LYS A 274 21.95 -5.41 -6.66
CA LYS A 274 21.37 -4.84 -7.89
C LYS A 274 20.68 -3.50 -7.63
N VAL A 275 19.95 -3.39 -6.52
CA VAL A 275 19.30 -2.12 -6.14
C VAL A 275 20.34 -1.09 -5.71
N TYR A 276 21.32 -1.47 -4.90
CA TYR A 276 22.42 -0.59 -4.50
C TYR A 276 23.13 0.00 -5.72
N SER A 277 23.65 -0.84 -6.62
CA SER A 277 24.37 -0.40 -7.83
C SER A 277 23.51 0.39 -8.81
N ARG A 278 22.18 0.26 -8.75
CA ARG A 278 21.28 1.05 -9.59
C ARG A 278 21.19 2.50 -9.11
N TRP A 279 21.37 2.74 -7.82
CA TRP A 279 21.05 4.00 -7.15
C TRP A 279 22.30 4.73 -6.59
N THR A 280 23.49 4.14 -6.74
CA THR A 280 24.80 4.76 -6.52
C THR A 280 25.50 5.02 -7.85
#